data_AF-A0A1J8Q0B7-F1
#
_entry.id   AF-A0A1J8Q0B7-F1
#
_cell.length_a   1.000
_cell.length_b   1.000
_cell.length_c   1.000
_cell.angle_alpha   90.00
_cell.angle_beta   90.00
_cell.angle_gamma   90.00
#
_symmetry.space_group_name_H-M   'P 1'
#
loop_
_entity.id
_entity.type
_entity.pdbx_description
1 polymer ?
#
loop_
_entity_poly.entity_id
_entity_poly.type
_entity_poly.pdbx_seq_one_letter_code
_entity_poly.pdbx_strand_id
1 'polypeptide(L)'
;MPPQSRNLCHVCHENESKYTCAKCRATVYCSVGCYKRHKESCGCTENPAVIPEERQAVPSSPSDVVGEEETLDDPKQLRSLTSLNWPYVPEESAYPDPLKRDDPRPVQLHQYEAIATSAAVRRAL
;
A
#
# COMPACT_ATOMS: atom_id res chain seq x y z
N MET A 1 -33.18 -10.93 25.96
CA MET A 1 -32.55 -11.91 25.04
C MET A 1 -31.66 -12.81 25.88
N PRO A 2 -31.84 -14.14 25.89
CA PRO A 2 -30.94 -15.04 26.59
C PRO A 2 -29.55 -15.04 25.91
N PRO A 3 -28.44 -15.06 26.68
CA PRO A 3 -27.10 -15.07 26.11
C PRO A 3 -26.86 -16.41 25.40
N GLN A 4 -26.49 -16.34 24.12
CA GLN A 4 -26.07 -17.51 23.36
C GLN A 4 -24.80 -18.07 24.00
N SER A 5 -24.82 -19.33 24.42
CA SER A 5 -23.65 -20.03 24.95
C SER A 5 -22.55 -20.03 23.88
N ARG A 6 -21.42 -19.39 24.19
CA ARG A 6 -20.28 -19.33 23.27
C ARG A 6 -19.60 -20.69 23.23
N ASN A 7 -19.33 -21.19 22.03
CA ASN A 7 -18.62 -22.44 21.85
C ASN A 7 -17.16 -22.31 22.34
N LEU A 8 -16.58 -23.39 22.88
CA LEU A 8 -15.16 -23.43 23.23
C LEU A 8 -14.28 -23.47 21.98
N CYS A 9 -13.04 -22.99 22.11
CA CYS A 9 -12.02 -23.06 21.08
C CYS A 9 -11.73 -24.52 20.70
N HIS A 10 -11.84 -24.87 19.42
CA HIS A 10 -11.56 -26.23 18.93
C HIS A 10 -10.06 -26.55 18.80
N VAL A 11 -9.19 -25.63 19.23
CA VAL A 11 -7.72 -25.76 19.14
C VAL A 11 -7.06 -25.84 20.52
N CYS A 12 -7.61 -25.16 21.53
CA CYS A 12 -7.12 -25.26 22.92
C CYS A 12 -8.18 -25.77 23.90
N HIS A 13 -9.46 -25.79 23.54
CA HIS A 13 -10.58 -26.23 24.39
C HIS A 13 -10.74 -25.54 25.76
N GLU A 14 -9.92 -24.53 26.07
CA GLU A 14 -9.89 -23.84 27.36
C GLU A 14 -10.69 -22.52 27.35
N ASN A 15 -10.62 -21.77 26.25
CA ASN A 15 -11.26 -20.45 26.15
C ASN A 15 -12.48 -20.48 25.23
N GLU A 16 -13.41 -19.57 25.50
CA GLU A 16 -14.47 -19.22 24.55
C GLU A 16 -13.88 -18.83 23.20
N SER A 17 -14.48 -19.36 22.15
CA SER A 17 -14.07 -19.10 20.79
C SER A 17 -14.54 -17.70 20.36
N LYS A 18 -13.64 -16.96 19.69
CA LYS A 18 -13.85 -15.56 19.29
C LYS A 18 -13.94 -15.40 17.78
N TYR A 19 -13.35 -16.33 17.03
CA TYR A 19 -13.23 -16.26 15.59
C TYR A 19 -13.49 -17.62 14.94
N THR A 20 -14.03 -17.62 13.73
CA THR A 20 -14.20 -18.81 12.88
C THR A 20 -13.22 -18.74 11.71
N CYS A 21 -12.56 -19.85 11.37
CA CYS A 21 -11.69 -19.89 10.20
C CYS A 21 -12.48 -19.65 8.92
N ALA A 22 -12.08 -18.67 8.11
CA ALA A 22 -12.80 -18.31 6.87
C ALA A 22 -12.74 -19.40 5.79
N LYS A 23 -11.69 -20.24 5.82
CA LYS A 23 -11.45 -21.27 4.81
C LYS A 23 -12.26 -22.54 5.07
N CYS A 24 -12.12 -23.14 6.26
CA CYS A 24 -12.85 -24.37 6.58
C CYS A 24 -14.22 -24.13 7.22
N ARG A 25 -14.46 -22.95 7.84
CA ARG A 25 -15.68 -22.59 8.61
C ARG A 25 -16.06 -23.53 9.76
N ALA A 26 -15.42 -24.70 9.87
CA ALA A 26 -15.66 -25.71 10.88
C ALA A 26 -14.88 -25.44 12.17
N THR A 27 -13.67 -24.88 12.07
CA THR A 27 -12.83 -24.64 13.24
C THR A 27 -13.06 -23.25 13.82
N VAL A 28 -13.47 -23.22 15.09
CA VAL A 28 -13.65 -22.00 15.88
C VAL A 28 -12.50 -21.87 16.88
N TYR A 29 -11.90 -20.69 17.01
CA TYR A 29 -10.70 -20.47 17.79
C TYR A 29 -10.75 -19.19 18.63
N CYS A 30 -9.98 -19.14 19.73
CA CYS A 30 -9.98 -18.01 20.66
C CYS A 30 -9.01 -16.88 20.26
N SER A 31 -7.86 -17.22 19.66
CA SER A 31 -6.77 -16.27 19.38
C SER A 31 -5.97 -16.62 18.13
N VAL A 32 -5.15 -15.68 17.66
CA VAL A 32 -4.24 -15.87 16.52
C VAL A 32 -3.25 -17.02 16.76
N GLY A 33 -2.88 -17.31 18.00
CA GLY A 33 -2.03 -18.47 18.33
C GLY A 33 -2.71 -19.81 18.03
N CYS A 34 -4.03 -19.89 18.23
CA CYS A 34 -4.83 -21.05 17.82
C CYS A 34 -5.03 -21.09 16.29
N TYR A 35 -5.15 -19.93 15.63
CA TYR A 35 -5.23 -19.88 14.17
C TYR A 35 -3.98 -20.44 13.49
N LYS A 36 -2.78 -20.13 13.98
CA LYS A 36 -1.52 -20.64 13.42
C LYS A 36 -1.43 -22.17 13.51
N ARG A 37 -1.69 -22.73 14.69
CA ARG A 37 -1.76 -24.19 14.91
C ARG A 37 -2.81 -24.86 14.02
N HIS A 38 -3.91 -24.19 13.75
CA HIS A 38 -4.95 -24.69 12.85
C HIS A 38 -4.57 -24.58 11.37
N LYS A 39 -3.92 -23.49 10.91
CA LYS A 39 -3.58 -23.27 9.48
C LYS A 39 -2.81 -24.45 8.89
N GLU A 40 -1.93 -25.05 9.69
CA GLU A 40 -1.10 -26.21 9.33
C GLU A 40 -1.94 -27.46 9.00
N SER A 41 -3.01 -27.72 9.76
CA SER A 41 -3.92 -28.87 9.54
C SER A 41 -5.11 -28.56 8.65
N CYS A 42 -5.41 -27.27 8.44
CA CYS A 42 -6.57 -26.81 7.68
C CYS A 42 -6.38 -26.93 6.14
N GLY A 43 -5.26 -27.46 5.65
CA GLY A 43 -4.97 -27.53 4.20
C GLY A 43 -4.89 -26.13 3.56
N CYS A 44 -4.60 -25.12 4.36
CA CYS A 44 -4.59 -23.72 3.96
C CYS A 44 -3.23 -23.34 3.38
N THR A 45 -2.79 -24.02 2.34
CA THR A 45 -1.57 -23.67 1.59
C THR A 45 -1.68 -22.24 1.08
N GLU A 46 -0.62 -21.46 1.31
CA GLU A 46 -0.42 -20.17 0.68
C GLU A 46 0.03 -20.35 -0.76
N ASN A 47 -0.50 -19.49 -1.63
CA ASN A 47 -0.13 -19.41 -3.04
C ASN A 47 1.31 -18.86 -3.14
N PRO A 48 2.28 -19.52 -3.82
CA PRO A 48 3.65 -19.04 -3.87
C PRO A 48 3.82 -18.07 -5.04
N ALA A 49 3.78 -16.78 -4.75
CA ALA A 49 4.40 -15.72 -5.54
C ALA A 49 4.74 -14.64 -4.49
N VAL A 50 5.98 -14.29 -4.21
CA VAL A 50 6.97 -13.70 -5.12
C VAL A 50 8.37 -13.86 -4.50
N ILE A 51 9.35 -14.16 -5.34
CA ILE A 51 10.78 -14.34 -5.05
C ILE A 51 11.43 -12.97 -4.73
N PRO A 52 12.28 -12.85 -3.70
CA PRO A 52 13.11 -11.67 -3.46
C PRO A 52 14.55 -11.90 -3.97
N GLU A 53 14.91 -11.29 -5.09
CA GLU A 53 16.25 -11.33 -5.69
C GLU A 53 16.39 -10.09 -6.58
N GLU A 54 17.46 -9.30 -6.64
CA GLU A 54 18.67 -9.08 -5.84
C GLU A 54 19.14 -7.68 -6.30
N ARG A 55 19.68 -6.89 -5.36
CA ARG A 55 20.28 -5.58 -5.67
C ARG A 55 21.55 -5.80 -6.48
N GLN A 56 21.56 -5.37 -7.74
CA GLN A 56 22.81 -5.08 -8.45
C GLN A 56 22.86 -3.62 -8.85
N ALA A 57 23.82 -2.93 -8.23
CA ALA A 57 24.32 -1.63 -8.62
C ALA A 57 25.17 -1.74 -9.90
N VAL A 58 25.19 -0.68 -10.70
CA VAL A 58 26.34 0.08 -11.24
C VAL A 58 25.90 0.85 -12.53
N PRO A 59 26.69 1.78 -13.09
CA PRO A 59 26.91 3.15 -12.63
C PRO A 59 26.67 4.19 -13.76
N SER A 60 27.10 5.43 -13.52
CA SER A 60 27.55 6.41 -14.53
C SER A 60 26.52 7.40 -15.10
N SER A 61 26.58 8.63 -14.56
CA SER A 61 26.51 9.89 -15.34
C SER A 61 27.77 10.02 -16.23
N PRO A 62 27.98 11.08 -17.06
CA PRO A 62 27.11 12.20 -17.49
C PRO A 62 27.16 12.45 -19.03
N SER A 63 26.28 13.29 -19.57
CA SER A 63 26.61 14.37 -20.55
C SER A 63 25.35 14.98 -21.19
N ASP A 64 25.35 16.31 -21.21
CA ASP A 64 24.61 17.24 -22.05
C ASP A 64 24.32 16.75 -23.47
N VAL A 65 23.13 17.06 -24.02
CA VAL A 65 22.96 18.09 -25.07
C VAL A 65 21.49 18.25 -25.51
N VAL A 66 21.05 19.52 -25.47
CA VAL A 66 20.25 20.23 -26.49
C VAL A 66 18.79 19.80 -26.69
N GLY A 67 17.89 20.73 -26.37
CA GLY A 67 16.51 20.72 -26.79
C GLY A 67 16.34 21.35 -28.16
N GLU A 68 15.38 20.81 -28.91
CA GLU A 68 14.80 21.22 -30.19
C GLU A 68 14.17 19.89 -30.69
N GLU A 69 13.01 19.75 -31.31
CA GLU A 69 11.96 20.61 -31.79
C GLU A 69 10.90 19.63 -32.33
N GLU A 70 9.64 20.03 -32.27
CA GLU A 70 8.48 19.21 -32.61
C GLU A 70 8.50 18.81 -34.10
N THR A 71 8.67 17.52 -34.37
CA THR A 71 8.36 16.89 -35.67
C THR A 71 7.28 15.83 -35.45
N LEU A 72 6.05 16.19 -35.83
CA LEU A 72 4.86 15.33 -35.77
C LEU A 72 4.73 14.52 -37.07
N ASP A 73 5.44 13.40 -37.20
CA ASP A 73 5.19 12.44 -38.29
C ASP A 73 5.53 11.00 -37.84
N ASP A 74 4.51 10.34 -37.30
CA ASP A 74 4.20 8.89 -37.28
C ASP A 74 3.20 8.67 -36.13
N PRO A 75 2.11 7.89 -36.28
CA PRO A 75 1.28 7.52 -35.14
C PRO A 75 2.07 6.54 -34.26
N LYS A 76 3.04 7.08 -33.50
CA LYS A 76 3.80 6.38 -32.49
C LYS A 76 2.78 5.77 -31.55
N GLN A 77 2.60 4.45 -31.67
CA GLN A 77 1.60 3.70 -30.92
C GLN A 77 1.72 4.11 -29.45
N LEU A 78 0.70 4.81 -28.97
CA LEU A 78 0.69 5.33 -27.63
C LEU A 78 0.78 4.14 -26.69
N ARG A 79 1.72 4.17 -25.76
CA ARG A 79 1.78 3.12 -24.75
C ARG A 79 0.49 3.17 -23.94
N SER A 80 -0.01 2.00 -23.56
CA SER A 80 -1.19 1.91 -22.71
C SER A 80 -0.94 2.68 -21.41
N LEU A 81 -1.98 3.31 -20.86
CA LEU A 81 -1.89 4.02 -19.58
C LEU A 81 -1.39 3.13 -18.43
N THR A 82 -1.55 1.81 -18.56
CA THR A 82 -1.02 0.78 -17.65
C THR A 82 0.49 0.56 -17.75
N SER A 83 1.17 1.06 -18.78
CA SER A 83 2.63 0.94 -18.91
C SER A 83 3.37 1.95 -18.04
N LEU A 84 2.67 2.94 -17.48
CA LEU A 84 3.29 3.85 -16.51
C LEU A 84 3.39 3.09 -15.18
N ASN A 85 4.62 2.74 -14.82
CA ASN A 85 4.94 2.29 -13.47
C ASN A 85 4.89 3.50 -12.54
N TRP A 86 3.69 3.83 -12.06
CA TRP A 86 3.56 4.82 -11.00
C TRP A 86 3.92 4.14 -9.67
N PRO A 87 4.99 4.57 -8.98
CA PRO A 87 5.30 4.03 -7.68
C PRO A 87 4.13 4.28 -6.74
N TYR A 88 3.77 3.26 -5.97
CA TYR A 88 2.71 3.38 -4.98
C TYR A 88 3.04 4.52 -4.01
N VAL A 89 2.18 5.54 -3.98
CA VAL A 89 2.23 6.60 -2.99
C VAL A 89 1.38 6.13 -1.81
N PRO A 90 1.96 5.93 -0.62
CA PRO A 90 1.19 5.56 0.55
C PRO A 90 0.09 6.58 0.82
N GLU A 91 -1.12 6.09 1.07
CA GLU A 91 -2.22 6.92 1.54
C GLU A 91 -1.86 7.57 2.89
N GLU A 92 -2.18 8.84 3.05
CA GLU A 92 -1.94 9.57 4.30
C GLU A 92 -2.65 8.87 5.46
N SER A 93 -1.97 8.73 6.59
CA SER A 93 -2.51 8.05 7.77
C SER A 93 -3.79 8.75 8.25
N ALA A 94 -4.90 8.01 8.30
CA ALA A 94 -6.19 8.52 8.76
C ALA A 94 -6.19 8.99 10.23
N TYR A 95 -5.17 8.63 11.00
CA TYR A 95 -4.99 9.12 12.37
C TYR A 95 -3.85 10.14 12.41
N PRO A 96 -4.13 11.43 12.65
CA PRO A 96 -3.09 12.43 12.79
C PRO A 96 -2.27 12.13 14.04
N ASP A 97 -0.96 11.94 13.84
CA ASP A 97 0.01 11.72 14.89
C ASP A 97 0.00 12.92 15.88
N PRO A 98 -0.25 12.72 17.18
CA PRO A 98 -0.34 13.79 18.17
C PRO A 98 0.89 14.71 18.21
N LEU A 99 2.06 14.19 17.83
CA LEU A 99 3.32 14.95 17.80
C LEU A 99 3.45 15.85 16.56
N LYS A 100 2.75 15.54 15.46
CA LYS A 100 2.78 16.31 14.20
C LYS A 100 1.75 17.43 14.17
N ARG A 101 1.13 17.73 15.30
CA ARG A 101 0.07 18.74 15.42
C ARG A 101 0.62 20.16 15.38
N ASP A 102 1.86 20.33 15.82
CA ASP A 102 2.60 21.59 15.78
C ASP A 102 3.34 21.80 14.46
N ASP A 103 3.36 20.81 13.55
CA ASP A 103 3.96 20.96 12.23
C ASP A 103 3.12 21.91 11.36
N PRO A 104 3.77 22.75 10.53
CA PRO A 104 3.07 23.60 9.58
C PRO A 104 2.22 22.73 8.65
N ARG A 105 0.98 23.17 8.43
CA ARG A 105 0.01 22.44 7.61
C ARG A 105 0.61 22.11 6.23
N PRO A 106 0.49 20.86 5.74
CA PRO A 106 0.91 20.54 4.39
C PRO A 106 0.13 21.38 3.37
N VAL A 107 0.85 21.87 2.36
CA VAL A 107 0.30 22.71 1.29
C VAL A 107 -0.65 21.86 0.45
N GLN A 108 -1.87 22.35 0.22
CA GLN A 108 -2.85 21.64 -0.60
C GLN A 108 -2.53 21.80 -2.10
N LEU A 109 -3.00 20.88 -2.94
CA LEU A 109 -2.74 20.86 -4.39
C LEU A 109 -3.11 22.19 -5.06
N HIS A 110 -4.28 22.75 -4.75
CA HIS A 110 -4.69 24.06 -5.27
C HIS A 110 -3.73 25.21 -4.89
N GLN A 111 -3.16 25.14 -3.69
CA GLN A 111 -2.17 26.15 -3.24
C GLN A 111 -0.85 25.98 -3.98
N TYR A 112 -0.43 24.74 -4.27
CA TYR A 112 0.71 24.48 -5.15
C TYR A 112 0.49 25.05 -6.55
N GLU A 113 -0.70 24.86 -7.13
CA GLU A 113 -1.05 25.43 -8.44
C GLU A 113 -1.00 26.96 -8.41
N ALA A 114 -1.55 27.58 -7.36
CA ALA A 114 -1.50 29.03 -7.19
C ALA A 114 -0.05 29.54 -7.09
N ILE A 115 0.83 28.82 -6.38
CA ILE A 115 2.26 29.15 -6.30
C ILE A 115 2.95 28.99 -7.66
N ALA A 116 2.70 27.88 -8.37
CA ALA A 116 3.29 27.60 -9.68
C ALA A 116 2.84 28.60 -10.77
N THR A 117 1.60 29.07 -10.67
CA THR A 117 1.00 30.04 -11.61
C THR A 117 1.16 31.50 -11.19
N SER A 118 1.65 31.77 -9.98
CA SER A 118 1.77 33.12 -9.44
C SER A 118 2.80 33.96 -10.19
N ALA A 119 2.32 35.04 -10.82
CA ALA A 119 3.17 36.06 -11.42
C ALA A 119 3.98 36.85 -10.39
N ALA A 120 3.52 36.93 -9.13
CA ALA A 120 4.28 37.61 -8.07
C ALA A 120 5.56 36.84 -7.74
N VAL A 121 5.50 35.51 -7.68
CA VAL A 121 6.66 34.65 -7.44
C VAL A 121 7.66 34.73 -8.59
N ARG A 122 7.19 34.66 -9.85
CA ARG A 122 8.06 34.75 -11.03
C ARG A 122 8.76 36.11 -11.19
N ARG A 123 8.21 37.18 -10.63
CA ARG A 123 8.83 38.51 -10.65
C ARG A 123 9.81 38.76 -9.51
N ALA A 124 9.77 37.93 -8.46
CA ALA A 124 10.62 38.06 -7.29
C ALA A 124 11.88 37.18 -7.32
N LEU A 125 11.90 36.19 -8.23
CA LEU A 125 13.06 35.36 -8.57
C LEU A 125 13.81 35.95 -9.76
#